data_AF-Q8FQB5-F1
#
_entry.id   AF-Q8FQB5-F1
#
_cell.length_a   1.000
_cell.length_b   1.000
_cell.length_c   1.000
_cell.angle_alpha   90.00
_cell.angle_beta   90.00
_cell.angle_gamma   90.00
#
_symmetry.space_group_name_H-M   'P 1'
#
loop_
_entity.id
_entity.type
_entity.pdbx_description
1 polymer ?
#
loop_
_entity_poly.entity_id
_entity_poly.type
_entity_poly.pdbx_seq_one_letter_code
_entity_poly.pdbx_strand_id
1 'polypeptide(L)'
;MIKHINRFAPLPSPTRHAEYLRTTFPEITATVNSMMRHPRSLARPVPTWRPPSTRLPGDEPLTLTLSRMRVGDAVREIVRGTGETRAPAYLVTVRITAPSGRRVPRTAAEAWVRALLADDHITAVHQLTDEPAPTFCWLVDARFTPVRSPASLFQQPSAAA
;
A
#
# COMPACT_ATOMS: atom_id res chain seq x y z
N MET A 1 -34.82 -23.48 16.44
CA MET A 1 -34.06 -22.84 17.54
C MET A 1 -32.80 -22.21 16.95
N ILE A 2 -32.88 -20.94 16.55
CA ILE A 2 -31.80 -20.23 15.84
C ILE A 2 -30.78 -19.77 16.87
N LYS A 3 -29.59 -20.38 16.88
CA LYS A 3 -28.46 -19.95 17.71
C LYS A 3 -27.85 -18.70 17.09
N HIS A 4 -28.19 -17.53 17.63
CA HIS A 4 -27.44 -16.30 17.38
C HIS A 4 -26.04 -16.44 17.99
N ILE A 5 -25.04 -16.77 17.16
CA ILE A 5 -23.64 -16.64 17.55
C ILE A 5 -23.25 -15.19 17.32
N ASN A 6 -23.38 -14.37 18.36
CA ASN A 6 -22.88 -13.01 18.39
C ASN A 6 -21.34 -13.05 18.58
N ARG A 7 -20.59 -13.38 17.53
CA ARG A 7 -19.12 -13.23 17.50
C ARG A 7 -18.76 -11.83 16.99
N PHE A 8 -19.02 -10.81 17.81
CA PHE A 8 -18.20 -9.61 17.76
C PHE A 8 -16.93 -9.89 18.56
N ALA A 9 -16.03 -10.72 18.01
CA ALA A 9 -14.63 -10.53 18.36
C ALA A 9 -14.31 -9.09 17.94
N PRO A 10 -13.79 -8.22 18.82
CA PRO A 10 -13.33 -6.91 18.37
C PRO A 10 -12.36 -7.18 17.22
N LEU A 11 -12.67 -6.63 16.04
CA LEU A 11 -11.75 -6.70 14.90
C LEU A 11 -10.38 -6.29 15.46
N PRO A 12 -9.33 -7.13 15.33
CA PRO A 12 -8.03 -6.75 15.85
C PRO A 12 -7.69 -5.38 15.27
N SER A 13 -7.22 -4.45 16.11
CA SER A 13 -6.81 -3.14 15.63
C SER A 13 -5.87 -3.35 14.43
N PRO A 14 -5.96 -2.55 13.35
CA PRO A 14 -5.11 -2.75 12.18
C PRO A 14 -3.62 -2.87 12.52
N THR A 15 -3.20 -2.22 13.61
CA THR A 15 -1.85 -2.30 14.17
C THR A 15 -1.54 -3.68 14.75
N ARG A 16 -2.38 -4.22 15.64
CA ARG A 16 -2.18 -5.58 16.19
C ARG A 16 -2.24 -6.65 15.11
N HIS A 17 -3.13 -6.47 14.12
CA HIS A 17 -3.20 -7.38 12.99
C HIS A 17 -1.94 -7.30 12.12
N ALA A 18 -1.41 -6.10 11.86
CA ALA A 18 -0.15 -5.93 11.14
C ALA A 18 1.02 -6.60 11.85
N GLU A 19 1.12 -6.48 13.18
CA GLU A 19 2.11 -7.18 14.00
C GLU A 19 2.01 -8.69 13.81
N TYR A 20 0.81 -9.26 13.94
CA TYR A 20 0.56 -10.67 13.67
C TYR A 20 0.99 -11.09 12.26
N LEU A 21 0.69 -10.28 11.23
CA LEU A 21 1.09 -10.58 9.86
C LEU A 21 2.61 -10.56 9.68
N ARG A 22 3.32 -9.60 10.31
CA ARG A 22 4.80 -9.53 10.28
C ARG A 22 5.44 -10.74 10.94
N THR A 23 4.89 -11.21 12.06
CA THR A 23 5.42 -12.38 12.78
C THR A 23 5.08 -13.70 12.10
N THR A 24 3.90 -13.79 11.48
CA THR A 24 3.38 -15.06 10.93
C THR A 24 3.79 -15.29 9.49
N PHE A 25 3.92 -14.21 8.69
CA PHE A 25 4.23 -14.26 7.26
C PHE A 25 5.41 -13.35 6.88
N PRO A 26 6.57 -13.46 7.55
CA PRO A 26 7.73 -12.61 7.29
C PRO A 26 8.26 -12.75 5.85
N GLU A 27 8.11 -13.92 5.23
CA GLU A 27 8.49 -14.18 3.85
C GLU A 27 7.63 -13.41 2.84
N ILE A 28 6.35 -13.19 3.14
CA ILE A 28 5.46 -12.41 2.27
C ILE A 28 5.80 -10.93 2.35
N THR A 29 6.03 -10.40 3.56
CA THR A 29 6.45 -9.00 3.72
C THR A 29 7.82 -8.75 3.07
N ALA A 30 8.77 -9.68 3.20
CA ALA A 30 10.06 -9.64 2.50
C ALA A 30 9.89 -9.68 0.97
N THR A 31 9.01 -10.54 0.47
CA THR A 31 8.69 -10.64 -0.96
C THR A 31 8.15 -9.33 -1.51
N VAL A 32 7.18 -8.71 -0.83
CA VAL A 32 6.59 -7.43 -1.27
C VAL A 32 7.62 -6.30 -1.19
N ASN A 33 8.47 -6.28 -0.16
CA ASN A 33 9.58 -5.33 -0.05
C ASN A 33 10.63 -5.49 -1.16
N SER A 34 10.87 -6.73 -1.61
CA SER A 34 11.71 -7.02 -2.78
C SER A 34 11.03 -6.55 -4.08
N MET A 35 9.74 -6.84 -4.26
CA MET A 35 8.94 -6.37 -5.41
C MET A 35 8.99 -4.84 -5.55
N MET A 36 8.94 -4.10 -4.45
CA MET A 36 9.01 -2.64 -4.45
C MET A 36 10.31 -2.13 -5.09
N ARG A 37 11.45 -2.76 -4.77
CA ARG A 37 12.77 -2.40 -5.29
C ARG A 37 13.05 -2.97 -6.68
N HIS A 38 12.34 -4.01 -7.08
CA HIS A 38 12.55 -4.70 -8.36
C HIS A 38 12.14 -3.88 -9.59
N PRO A 39 12.95 -3.77 -10.67
CA PRO A 39 12.66 -2.93 -11.85
C PRO A 39 11.30 -3.16 -12.52
N ARG A 40 10.71 -4.35 -12.35
CA ARG A 40 9.38 -4.69 -12.87
C ARG A 40 8.25 -3.86 -12.24
N SER A 41 8.42 -3.39 -11.00
CA SER A 41 7.42 -2.54 -10.36
C SER A 41 7.33 -1.15 -10.98
N LEU A 42 8.39 -0.68 -11.65
CA LEU A 42 8.36 0.60 -12.35
C LEU A 42 7.35 0.55 -13.50
N ALA A 43 6.32 1.38 -13.42
CA ALA A 43 5.30 1.53 -14.44
C ALA A 43 5.92 1.91 -15.77
N ARG A 44 5.46 1.26 -16.83
CA ARG A 44 5.94 1.49 -18.19
C ARG A 44 4.75 1.85 -19.08
N PRO A 45 4.92 2.81 -20.00
CA PRO A 45 3.88 3.20 -20.94
C PRO A 45 3.80 2.21 -22.11
N VAL A 46 3.69 0.91 -21.81
CA VAL A 46 3.54 -0.14 -22.83
C VAL A 46 2.32 -1.02 -22.49
N PRO A 47 1.46 -1.37 -23.48
CA PRO A 47 0.23 -2.11 -23.22
C PRO A 47 0.42 -3.48 -22.57
N THR A 48 1.59 -4.09 -22.73
CA THR A 48 1.94 -5.41 -22.20
C THR A 48 2.45 -5.36 -20.76
N TRP A 49 2.78 -4.18 -20.23
CA TRP A 49 3.28 -4.07 -18.88
C TRP A 49 2.17 -4.44 -17.88
N ARG A 50 2.56 -5.25 -16.90
CA ARG A 50 1.70 -5.67 -15.79
C ARG A 50 2.47 -5.47 -14.50
N PRO A 51 1.88 -4.80 -13.49
CA PRO A 51 2.51 -4.67 -12.19
C PRO A 51 2.76 -6.07 -11.58
N PRO A 52 3.88 -6.27 -10.87
CA PRO A 52 4.09 -7.49 -10.11
C PRO A 52 2.99 -7.64 -9.05
N SER A 53 2.56 -8.88 -8.84
CA SER A 53 1.58 -9.24 -7.83
C SER A 53 2.04 -10.44 -7.01
N THR A 54 1.52 -10.55 -5.79
CA THR A 54 1.70 -11.71 -4.92
C THR A 54 0.40 -12.04 -4.22
N ARG A 55 0.24 -13.32 -3.84
CA ARG A 55 -0.90 -13.78 -3.05
C ARG A 55 -0.63 -13.52 -1.57
N LEU A 56 -1.61 -12.96 -0.89
CA LEU A 56 -1.58 -12.75 0.55
C LEU A 56 -2.32 -13.90 1.25
N PRO A 57 -1.71 -14.51 2.29
CA PRO A 57 -2.33 -15.58 3.05
C PRO A 57 -3.51 -15.09 3.90
N GLY A 58 -4.40 -16.02 4.24
CA GLY A 58 -5.62 -15.81 5.02
C GLY A 58 -6.70 -16.82 4.63
N ASP A 59 -7.77 -16.90 5.41
CA ASP A 59 -8.90 -17.80 5.14
C ASP A 59 -9.51 -17.56 3.75
N GLU A 60 -9.56 -16.29 3.35
CA GLU A 60 -9.85 -15.88 1.98
C GLU A 60 -8.60 -15.22 1.40
N PRO A 61 -7.89 -15.87 0.45
CA PRO A 61 -6.64 -15.33 -0.07
C PRO A 61 -6.90 -14.03 -0.83
N LEU A 62 -6.05 -13.04 -0.60
CA LEU A 62 -6.07 -11.77 -1.33
C LEU A 62 -4.92 -11.72 -2.33
N THR A 63 -4.99 -10.77 -3.26
CA THR A 63 -3.90 -10.46 -4.20
C THR A 63 -3.44 -9.04 -3.93
N LEU A 64 -2.14 -8.88 -3.65
CA LEU A 64 -1.48 -7.58 -3.61
C LEU A 64 -0.84 -7.32 -4.96
N THR A 65 -1.13 -6.16 -5.54
CA THR A 65 -0.48 -5.67 -6.76
C THR A 65 0.29 -4.40 -6.43
N LEU A 66 1.54 -4.32 -6.88
CA LEU A 66 2.43 -3.21 -6.58
C LEU A 66 2.92 -2.54 -7.87
N SER A 67 2.75 -1.23 -7.97
CA SER A 67 3.41 -0.41 -8.99
C SER A 67 4.22 0.70 -8.33
N ARG A 68 5.21 1.22 -9.06
CA ARG A 68 5.86 2.48 -8.73
C ARG A 68 5.94 3.40 -9.95
N MET A 69 5.97 4.70 -9.70
CA MET A 69 6.20 5.73 -10.71
C MET A 69 7.34 6.63 -10.25
N ARG A 70 8.11 7.19 -11.19
CA ARG A 70 9.12 8.18 -10.87
C ARG A 70 8.42 9.48 -10.51
N VAL A 71 8.91 10.13 -9.46
CA VAL A 71 8.38 11.42 -9.02
C VAL A 71 8.99 12.54 -9.86
N GLY A 72 8.14 13.35 -10.48
CA GLY A 72 8.52 14.55 -11.22
C GLY A 72 8.79 15.76 -10.31
N ASP A 73 9.32 16.83 -10.90
CA ASP A 73 9.81 17.98 -10.14
C ASP A 73 8.69 18.74 -9.42
N ALA A 74 7.49 18.85 -9.99
CA ALA A 74 6.34 19.50 -9.35
C ALA A 74 6.00 18.87 -7.99
N VAL A 75 6.00 17.54 -7.89
CA VAL A 75 5.75 16.83 -6.63
C VAL A 75 6.89 17.05 -5.64
N ARG A 76 8.15 17.12 -6.12
CA ARG A 76 9.31 17.41 -5.25
C ARG A 76 9.23 18.81 -4.65
N GLU A 77 8.82 19.80 -5.42
CA GLU A 77 8.61 21.17 -4.94
C GLU A 77 7.51 21.23 -3.87
N ILE A 78 6.37 20.57 -4.11
CA ILE A 78 5.27 20.51 -3.13
C ILE A 78 5.73 19.86 -1.83
N VAL A 79 6.43 18.72 -1.90
CA VAL A 79 6.95 18.04 -0.70
C VAL A 79 7.94 18.93 0.04
N ARG A 80 8.88 19.59 -0.66
CA ARG A 80 9.83 20.52 -0.03
C ARG A 80 9.13 21.69 0.65
N GLY A 81 8.06 22.21 0.06
CA GLY A 81 7.23 23.27 0.64
C GLY A 81 6.58 22.90 1.98
N THR A 82 6.49 21.61 2.32
CA THR A 82 5.99 21.15 3.63
C THR A 82 7.05 21.13 4.74
N GLY A 83 8.30 21.45 4.42
CA GLY A 83 9.44 21.35 5.35
C GLY A 83 10.10 19.96 5.39
N GLU A 84 9.65 19.02 4.58
CA GLU A 84 10.33 17.73 4.40
C GLU A 84 11.67 17.95 3.66
N THR A 85 12.74 17.37 4.21
CA THR A 85 14.11 17.56 3.72
C THR A 85 14.53 16.47 2.75
N ARG A 86 13.87 15.30 2.78
CA ARG A 86 14.17 14.18 1.90
C ARG A 86 13.45 14.33 0.56
N ALA A 87 14.21 14.20 -0.53
CA ALA A 87 13.64 14.26 -1.88
C ALA A 87 12.90 12.95 -2.22
N PRO A 88 11.60 13.00 -2.58
CA PRO A 88 10.89 11.82 -3.05
C PRO A 88 11.41 11.40 -4.43
N ALA A 89 11.66 10.10 -4.59
CA ALA A 89 12.14 9.48 -5.82
C ALA A 89 11.04 8.70 -6.54
N TYR A 90 10.20 7.99 -5.78
CA TYR A 90 9.13 7.17 -6.34
C TYR A 90 7.81 7.36 -5.60
N LEU A 91 6.71 7.33 -6.35
CA LEU A 91 5.38 7.04 -5.84
C LEU A 91 5.21 5.53 -5.84
N VAL A 92 4.86 4.94 -4.71
CA VAL A 92 4.48 3.52 -4.60
C VAL A 92 2.96 3.45 -4.52
N THR A 93 2.36 2.56 -5.30
CA THR A 93 0.92 2.26 -5.26
C THR A 93 0.73 0.78 -5.01
N VAL A 94 -0.06 0.45 -3.99
CA VAL A 94 -0.46 -0.89 -3.62
C VAL A 94 -1.97 -1.02 -3.76
N ARG A 95 -2.41 -1.99 -4.54
CA ARG A 95 -3.82 -2.35 -4.70
C ARG A 95 -4.05 -3.76 -4.20
N ILE A 96 -5.07 -3.94 -3.36
CA ILE A 96 -5.42 -5.24 -2.77
C ILE A 96 -6.79 -5.68 -3.28
N THR A 97 -6.88 -6.87 -3.87
CA THR A 97 -8.11 -7.43 -4.43
C THR A 97 -8.38 -8.83 -3.90
N ALA A 98 -9.64 -9.28 -3.94
CA ALA A 98 -9.99 -10.68 -3.72
C ALA A 98 -10.16 -11.37 -5.09
N PRO A 99 -9.45 -12.48 -5.38
CA PRO A 99 -9.62 -13.24 -6.62
C PRO A 99 -11.06 -13.74 -6.85
N SER A 100 -11.81 -13.93 -5.76
CA SER A 100 -13.23 -14.31 -5.79
C SER A 100 -14.16 -13.19 -6.26
N GLY A 101 -13.66 -11.98 -6.48
CA GLY A 101 -14.46 -10.79 -6.80
C GLY A 101 -15.20 -10.19 -5.59
N ARG A 102 -15.02 -10.76 -4.40
CA ARG A 102 -15.64 -10.25 -3.16
C ARG A 102 -14.98 -8.95 -2.69
N ARG A 103 -15.73 -8.20 -1.88
CA ARG A 103 -15.22 -6.98 -1.23
C ARG A 103 -14.10 -7.35 -0.26
N VAL A 104 -12.95 -6.68 -0.39
CA VAL A 104 -11.84 -6.81 0.55
C VAL A 104 -12.17 -6.07 1.85
N PRO A 105 -12.06 -6.70 3.03
CA PRO A 105 -12.22 -6.00 4.31
C PRO A 105 -11.16 -4.89 4.48
N ARG A 106 -11.61 -3.67 4.77
CA ARG A 106 -10.70 -2.50 4.92
C ARG A 106 -9.63 -2.73 5.99
N THR A 107 -10.00 -3.32 7.12
CA THR A 107 -9.09 -3.62 8.23
C THR A 107 -8.01 -4.62 7.84
N ALA A 108 -8.33 -5.62 7.00
CA ALA A 108 -7.37 -6.58 6.49
C ALA A 108 -6.40 -5.93 5.49
N ALA A 109 -6.92 -5.11 4.58
CA ALA A 109 -6.09 -4.37 3.63
C ALA A 109 -5.13 -3.39 4.32
N GLU A 110 -5.62 -2.63 5.30
CA GLU A 110 -4.81 -1.70 6.10
C GLU A 110 -3.75 -2.45 6.93
N ALA A 111 -4.10 -3.59 7.53
CA ALA A 111 -3.15 -4.40 8.29
C ALA A 111 -2.00 -4.89 7.42
N TRP A 112 -2.28 -5.33 6.19
CA TRP A 112 -1.22 -5.71 5.23
C TRP A 112 -0.31 -4.53 4.90
N VAL A 113 -0.86 -3.34 4.63
CA VAL A 113 -0.05 -2.15 4.32
C VAL A 113 0.81 -1.74 5.52
N ARG A 114 0.25 -1.76 6.73
CA ARG A 114 0.99 -1.52 7.98
C ARG A 114 2.09 -2.57 8.20
N ALA A 115 1.86 -3.84 7.82
CA ALA A 115 2.86 -4.89 7.95
C ALA A 115 4.08 -4.69 7.02
N LEU A 116 3.93 -3.93 5.92
CA LEU A 116 5.03 -3.60 5.00
C LEU A 116 5.94 -2.47 5.50
N LEU A 117 5.48 -1.70 6.48
CA LEU A 117 6.11 -0.47 6.92
C LEU A 117 6.49 -0.57 8.40
N ALA A 118 7.50 0.20 8.80
CA ALA A 118 7.70 0.50 10.21
C ALA A 118 6.53 1.34 10.73
N ASP A 119 6.19 1.19 12.01
CA ASP A 119 4.96 1.77 12.56
C ASP A 119 4.96 3.32 12.51
N ASP A 120 6.13 3.95 12.57
CA ASP A 120 6.33 5.40 12.45
C ASP A 120 6.13 5.93 11.02
N HIS A 121 6.25 5.08 10.01
CA HIS A 121 6.11 5.44 8.60
C HIS A 121 4.67 5.39 8.08
N ILE A 122 3.73 4.79 8.82
CA ILE A 122 2.35 4.66 8.35
C ILE A 122 1.67 6.02 8.09
N THR A 123 2.12 7.08 8.76
CA THR A 123 1.58 8.44 8.57
C THR A 123 1.88 9.03 7.20
N ALA A 124 2.80 8.44 6.43
CA ALA A 124 3.09 8.83 5.05
C ALA A 124 2.15 8.16 4.03
N VAL A 125 1.33 7.20 4.46
CA VAL A 125 0.43 6.43 3.59
C VAL A 125 -0.92 7.10 3.45
N HIS A 126 -1.38 7.17 2.21
CA HIS A 126 -2.68 7.70 1.84
C HIS A 126 -3.52 6.59 1.23
N GLN A 127 -4.81 6.55 1.55
CA GLN A 127 -5.75 5.65 0.89
C GLN A 127 -6.51 6.43 -0.20
N LEU A 128 -6.53 5.89 -1.41
CA LEU A 128 -7.40 6.40 -2.48
C LEU A 128 -8.81 5.86 -2.24
N THR A 129 -9.76 6.75 -1.98
CA THR A 129 -11.14 6.38 -1.60
C THR A 129 -12.07 6.15 -2.78
N ASP A 130 -11.72 6.66 -3.95
CA ASP A 130 -12.56 6.58 -5.16
C ASP A 130 -12.25 5.32 -5.99
N GLU A 131 -11.40 4.45 -5.48
CA GLU A 131 -11.01 3.19 -6.10
C GLU A 131 -11.94 2.03 -5.69
N PRO A 132 -12.33 1.13 -6.62
CA PRO A 132 -13.25 0.04 -6.34
C PRO A 132 -12.65 -1.05 -5.42
N ALA A 133 -11.33 -1.07 -5.27
CA ALA A 133 -10.61 -1.95 -4.38
C ALA A 133 -9.71 -1.11 -3.46
N PRO A 134 -9.38 -1.57 -2.23
CA PRO A 134 -8.45 -0.87 -1.37
C PRO A 134 -7.12 -0.58 -2.07
N THR A 135 -6.87 0.70 -2.32
CA THR A 135 -5.67 1.21 -2.97
C THR A 135 -5.00 2.22 -2.07
N PHE A 136 -3.72 2.02 -1.83
CA PHE A 136 -2.89 2.83 -0.95
C PHE A 136 -1.68 3.34 -1.72
N CYS A 137 -1.25 4.55 -1.41
CA CYS A 137 -0.08 5.13 -2.02
C CYS A 137 0.73 5.97 -1.03
N TRP A 138 2.04 6.06 -1.29
CA TRP A 138 2.96 6.90 -0.54
C TRP A 138 4.19 7.20 -1.37
N LEU A 139 4.90 8.28 -1.02
CA LEU A 139 6.19 8.61 -1.61
C LEU A 139 7.32 7.91 -0.86
N VAL A 140 8.37 7.54 -1.59
CA VAL A 140 9.62 7.03 -1.03
C VAL A 140 10.82 7.73 -1.63
N ASP A 141 11.90 7.82 -0.86
CA ASP A 141 13.20 8.34 -1.32
C ASP A 141 13.96 7.28 -2.18
N ALA A 142 15.18 7.61 -2.59
CA ALA A 142 16.03 6.71 -3.38
C ALA A 142 16.41 5.41 -2.64
N ARG A 143 16.29 5.37 -1.30
CA ARG A 143 16.53 4.21 -0.44
C ARG A 143 15.25 3.43 -0.13
N PHE A 144 14.12 3.82 -0.72
CA PHE A 144 12.80 3.28 -0.47
C PHE A 144 12.28 3.55 0.96
N THR A 145 12.74 4.63 1.59
CA THR A 145 12.21 5.09 2.87
C THR A 145 11.00 5.99 2.64
N PRO A 146 9.86 5.77 3.31
CA PRO A 146 8.68 6.63 3.20
C PRO A 146 8.98 8.11 3.51
N VAL A 147 8.49 8.98 2.64
CA VAL A 147 8.61 10.45 2.71
C VAL A 147 7.24 11.02 3.02
N ARG A 148 7.17 11.93 4.01
CA ARG A 148 5.89 12.55 4.36
C ARG A 148 5.44 13.47 3.23
N SER A 149 4.14 13.49 2.97
CA SER A 149 3.57 14.27 1.89
C SER A 149 2.13 14.63 2.19
N PRO A 150 1.64 15.79 1.71
CA PRO A 150 0.25 16.19 1.89
C PRO A 150 -0.69 15.29 1.08
N ALA A 151 -1.87 14.99 1.62
CA ALA A 151 -2.86 14.14 0.97
C ALA A 151 -3.36 14.72 -0.38
N SER A 152 -3.31 16.05 -0.53
CA SER A 152 -3.73 16.75 -1.76
C SER A 152 -2.97 16.30 -3.01
N LEU A 153 -1.74 15.78 -2.88
CA LEU A 153 -0.98 15.24 -4.00
C LEU A 153 -1.64 14.02 -4.67
N PHE A 154 -2.50 13.31 -3.95
CA PHE A 154 -3.09 12.04 -4.41
C PHE A 154 -4.56 12.18 -4.78
N GLN A 155 -5.14 13.38 -4.65
CA GLN A 155 -6.52 13.68 -4.99
C GLN A 155 -6.72 14.02 -6.47
N GLN A 156 -5.65 14.17 -7.25
CA GLN A 156 -5.69 14.53 -8.67
C GLN A 156 -5.04 13.42 -9.52
N PRO A 157 -5.80 12.71 -10.37
CA PRO A 157 -5.30 11.58 -11.16
C PRO A 157 -4.18 11.91 -12.17
N SER A 158 -3.87 13.19 -12.43
CA SER A 158 -2.89 13.61 -13.43
C SER A 158 -1.66 14.36 -12.91
N ALA A 159 -1.51 14.58 -11.60
CA ALA A 159 -0.43 15.45 -11.08
C ALA A 159 0.79 14.69 -10.51
N ALA A 160 0.73 13.35 -10.42
CA ALA A 160 1.77 12.53 -9.81
C ALA A 160 2.71 11.81 -10.80
N ALA A 161 2.59 12.11 -12.10
CA ALA A 161 3.30 11.45 -13.21
C ALA A 161 4.13 12.45 -14.01
#